data_AF-A0A1L3GNU2-F1
#
_entry.id   AF-A0A1L3GNU2-F1
#
_cell.length_a   1.000
_cell.length_b   1.000
_cell.length_c   1.000
_cell.angle_alpha   90.00
_cell.angle_beta   90.00
_cell.angle_gamma   90.00
#
_symmetry.space_group_name_H-M   'P 1'
#
loop_
_entity.id
_entity.type
_entity.pdbx_description
1 polymer ?
#
loop_
_entity_poly.entity_id
_entity_poly.type
_entity_poly.pdbx_seq_one_letter_code
_entity_poly.pdbx_strand_id
1 'polypeptide(L)'
;MNDLIEKTLMAGIGALALSQKKAEELVGELQRQFNLSEEKGQELLDKIKETVSGQQQRLEEVAREELQKSVTRFGLVNREEFDQLVQRIEEMEKRLK
;
A
#
# COMPACT_ATOMS: atom_id res chain seq x y z
N MET A 1 22.45 -15.67 18.75
CA MET A 1 21.06 -15.42 19.20
C MET A 1 20.68 -13.94 19.09
N ASN A 2 21.49 -12.99 19.58
CA ASN A 2 21.21 -11.55 19.42
C ASN A 2 21.00 -11.10 17.96
N ASP A 3 21.88 -11.51 17.04
CA ASP A 3 21.83 -11.06 15.64
C ASP A 3 20.54 -11.48 14.92
N LEU A 4 20.00 -12.66 15.23
CA LEU A 4 18.77 -13.16 14.61
C LEU A 4 17.54 -12.42 15.15
N ILE A 5 17.48 -12.13 16.45
CA ILE A 5 16.39 -11.37 17.06
C ILE A 5 16.40 -9.93 16.56
N GLU A 6 17.58 -9.31 16.47
CA GLU A 6 17.75 -7.96 15.95
C GLU A 6 17.34 -7.86 14.47
N LYS A 7 17.75 -8.84 13.65
CA LYS A 7 17.30 -8.95 12.26
C LYS A 7 15.82 -9.27 12.13
N THR A 8 15.23 -10.08 13.02
CA THR A 8 13.79 -10.40 12.98
C THR A 8 12.96 -9.21 13.43
N LEU A 9 13.44 -8.42 14.38
CA LEU A 9 12.80 -7.18 14.83
C LEU A 9 12.92 -6.09 13.75
N MET A 10 14.10 -5.91 13.16
CA MET A 10 14.32 -5.04 12.01
C MET A 10 13.55 -5.51 10.77
N ALA A 11 13.38 -6.82 10.56
CA ALA A 11 12.53 -7.38 9.52
C ALA A 11 11.04 -7.25 9.85
N GLY A 12 10.66 -7.20 11.13
CA GLY A 12 9.29 -6.86 11.55
C GLY A 12 8.96 -5.40 11.25
N ILE A 13 9.91 -4.49 11.45
CA ILE A 13 9.83 -3.10 10.98
C ILE A 13 9.94 -3.03 9.45
N GLY A 14 10.75 -3.92 8.87
CA GLY A 14 10.98 -4.06 7.44
C GLY A 14 9.86 -4.74 6.67
N ALA A 15 8.93 -5.46 7.31
CA ALA A 15 7.83 -6.19 6.67
C ALA A 15 6.83 -5.25 5.99
N LEU A 16 6.72 -4.02 6.48
CA LEU A 16 5.96 -2.95 5.84
C LEU A 16 6.72 -2.30 4.65
N ALA A 17 8.04 -2.50 4.56
CA ALA A 17 8.93 -1.95 3.54
C ALA A 17 9.69 -3.03 2.73
N LEU A 18 9.26 -4.29 2.83
CA LEU A 18 10.00 -5.45 2.33
C LEU A 18 9.77 -5.53 0.82
N SER A 19 10.77 -5.12 0.04
CA SER A 19 10.72 -5.28 -1.41
C SER A 19 10.87 -6.75 -1.80
N GLN A 20 10.37 -7.11 -2.98
CA GLN A 20 10.49 -8.47 -3.52
C GLN A 20 11.94 -8.99 -3.46
N LYS A 21 12.91 -8.14 -3.85
CA LYS A 21 14.35 -8.48 -3.78
C LYS A 21 14.82 -8.76 -2.35
N LYS A 22 14.33 -8.00 -1.37
CA LYS A 22 14.71 -8.18 0.03
C LYS A 22 14.07 -9.42 0.66
N ALA A 23 12.87 -9.78 0.21
CA ALA A 23 12.22 -11.04 0.59
C ALA A 23 12.99 -12.25 0.04
N GLU A 24 13.42 -12.20 -1.23
CA GLU A 24 14.25 -13.26 -1.85
C GLU A 24 15.61 -13.42 -1.14
N GLU A 25 16.29 -12.31 -0.82
CA GLU A 25 17.53 -12.35 -0.03
C GLU A 25 17.34 -12.98 1.36
N LEU A 26 16.27 -12.60 2.07
CA LEU A 26 15.97 -13.12 3.41
C LEU A 26 15.67 -14.63 3.40
N VAL A 27 14.88 -15.09 2.43
CA VAL A 27 14.59 -16.52 2.26
C VAL A 27 15.86 -17.29 1.95
N GLY A 28 16.74 -16.77 1.10
CA GLY A 28 18.04 -17.38 0.81
C GLY A 28 18.97 -17.47 2.03
N GLU A 29 18.96 -16.46 2.91
CA GLU A 29 19.68 -16.50 4.19
C GLU A 29 19.12 -17.58 5.13
N LEU A 30 17.79 -17.68 5.23
CA LEU A 30 17.12 -18.70 6.05
C LEU A 30 17.36 -20.12 5.52
N GLN A 31 17.35 -20.32 4.19
CA GLN A 31 17.68 -21.61 3.58
C GLN A 31 19.09 -22.07 3.96
N ARG A 32 20.07 -21.16 3.90
CA ARG A 32 21.46 -21.46 4.26
C ARG A 32 21.65 -21.70 5.76
N GLN A 33 20.99 -20.92 6.62
CA GLN A 33 21.16 -21.05 8.08
C GLN A 33 20.45 -22.26 8.67
N PHE A 34 19.30 -22.65 8.10
CA PHE A 34 18.45 -23.72 8.63
C PHE A 34 18.44 -24.98 7.77
N ASN A 35 19.27 -25.06 6.71
CA ASN A 35 19.28 -26.15 5.73
C ASN A 35 17.86 -26.48 5.23
N LEU A 36 17.06 -25.45 4.94
CA LEU A 36 15.74 -25.66 4.35
C LEU A 36 15.91 -26.18 2.92
N SER A 37 15.03 -27.10 2.51
CA SER A 37 14.94 -27.49 1.12
C SER A 37 14.51 -26.31 0.25
N GLU A 38 14.85 -26.37 -1.03
CA GLU A 38 14.48 -25.36 -2.01
C GLU A 38 12.95 -25.14 -2.04
N GLU A 39 12.20 -26.24 -2.01
CA GLU A 39 10.73 -26.27 -1.94
C GLU A 39 10.17 -25.51 -0.73
N LYS A 40 10.73 -25.72 0.47
CA LYS A 40 10.27 -25.02 1.68
C LYS A 40 10.61 -23.53 1.65
N GLY A 41 11.73 -23.15 1.04
CA GLY A 41 12.08 -21.75 0.87
C GLY A 41 11.15 -21.05 -0.11
N GLN A 42 10.80 -21.71 -1.21
CA GLN A 42 9.86 -21.18 -2.19
C GLN A 42 8.47 -20.98 -1.57
N GLU A 43 7.98 -21.95 -0.79
CA GLU A 43 6.70 -21.82 -0.06
C GLU A 43 6.71 -20.64 0.93
N LEU A 44 7.85 -20.40 1.59
CA LEU A 44 8.02 -19.26 2.51
C LEU A 44 7.97 -17.92 1.76
N LEU A 45 8.65 -17.85 0.60
CA LEU A 45 8.66 -16.66 -0.25
C LEU A 45 7.25 -16.31 -0.74
N ASP A 46 6.50 -17.32 -1.17
CA ASP A 46 5.14 -17.13 -1.69
C ASP A 46 4.19 -16.63 -0.59
N LYS A 47 4.29 -17.17 0.63
CA LYS A 47 3.53 -16.68 1.80
C LYS A 47 3.87 -15.22 2.16
N ILE A 48 5.14 -14.84 2.06
CA ILE A 48 5.58 -13.45 2.28
C ILE A 48 4.95 -12.54 1.21
N LYS A 49 5.01 -12.92 -0.06
CA LYS A 49 4.42 -12.14 -1.17
C LYS A 49 2.92 -11.96 -1.01
N GLU A 50 2.20 -13.02 -0.66
CA GLU A 50 0.75 -12.97 -0.44
C GLU A 50 0.39 -12.02 0.71
N THR A 51 1.12 -12.11 1.82
CA THR A 51 0.90 -11.25 3.00
C THR A 51 1.16 -9.77 2.66
N VAL A 52 2.24 -9.47 1.94
CA VAL A 52 2.58 -8.09 1.53
C VAL A 52 1.53 -7.52 0.58
N SER A 53 1.08 -8.30 -0.42
CA SER A 53 0.05 -7.87 -1.37
C SER A 53 -1.28 -7.55 -0.66
N GLY A 54 -1.69 -8.38 0.31
CA GLY A 54 -2.92 -8.15 1.07
C GLY A 54 -2.83 -6.92 1.99
N GLN A 55 -1.64 -6.63 2.53
CA GLN A 55 -1.38 -5.44 3.34
C GLN A 55 -1.42 -4.15 2.51
N GLN A 56 -0.88 -4.16 1.28
CA GLN A 56 -0.91 -2.99 0.39
C GLN A 56 -2.32 -2.52 0.07
N GLN A 57 -3.23 -3.44 -0.27
CA GLN A 57 -4.63 -3.10 -0.57
C GLN A 57 -5.34 -2.44 0.60
N ARG A 58 -5.15 -2.96 1.83
CA ARG A 58 -5.69 -2.35 3.04
C ARG A 58 -5.11 -0.95 3.30
N LEU A 59 -3.82 -0.77 3.05
CA LEU A 59 -3.16 0.52 3.21
C LEU A 59 -3.68 1.54 2.20
N GLU A 60 -3.90 1.14 0.95
CA GLU A 60 -4.53 1.99 -0.08
C GLU A 60 -5.96 2.38 0.30
N GLU A 61 -6.73 1.45 0.85
CA GLU A 61 -8.11 1.70 1.29
C GLU A 61 -8.15 2.72 2.45
N VAL A 62 -7.32 2.53 3.47
CA VAL A 62 -7.19 3.48 4.59
C VAL A 62 -6.73 4.85 4.10
N ALA A 63 -5.74 4.90 3.20
CA ALA A 63 -5.27 6.15 2.63
C ALA A 63 -6.38 6.87 1.84
N ARG A 64 -7.16 6.13 1.04
CA ARG A 64 -8.30 6.67 0.29
C ARG A 64 -9.37 7.22 1.22
N GLU A 65 -9.72 6.50 2.28
CA GLU A 65 -10.68 6.97 3.28
C GLU A 65 -10.22 8.27 3.96
N GLU A 66 -8.95 8.34 4.37
CA GLU A 66 -8.40 9.55 5.01
C GLU A 66 -8.36 10.75 4.07
N LEU A 67 -8.03 10.52 2.79
CA LEU A 67 -8.13 11.55 1.76
C LEU A 67 -9.58 12.02 1.58
N GLN A 68 -10.54 11.10 1.51
CA GLN A 68 -11.96 11.45 1.34
C GLN A 68 -12.51 12.23 2.55
N LYS A 69 -12.15 11.82 3.77
CA LYS A 69 -12.48 12.57 5.00
C LYS A 69 -11.89 13.97 4.97
N SER A 70 -10.65 14.11 4.50
CA SER A 70 -9.97 15.40 4.39
C SER A 70 -10.66 16.32 3.37
N VAL A 71 -10.95 15.81 2.17
CA VAL A 71 -11.69 16.54 1.12
C VAL A 71 -13.02 17.06 1.65
N THR A 72 -13.77 16.20 2.36
CA THR A 72 -15.06 16.56 2.98
C THR A 72 -14.88 17.64 4.05
N ARG A 73 -13.90 17.47 4.95
CA ARG A 73 -13.66 18.38 6.08
C ARG A 73 -13.25 19.78 5.62
N PHE A 74 -12.48 19.88 4.54
CA PHE A 74 -12.05 21.15 3.97
C PHE A 74 -13.04 21.74 2.96
N GLY A 75 -14.16 21.05 2.69
CA GLY A 75 -15.17 21.50 1.72
C GLY A 75 -14.63 21.57 0.29
N LEU A 76 -13.63 20.76 -0.04
CA LEU A 76 -13.06 20.72 -1.37
C LEU A 76 -14.04 19.97 -2.28
N VAL A 77 -14.43 20.62 -3.39
CA VAL A 77 -15.24 20.01 -4.44
C VAL A 77 -14.33 19.42 -5.50
N ASN A 78 -14.77 18.35 -6.16
CA ASN A 78 -13.99 17.79 -7.24
C ASN A 78 -14.00 18.76 -8.45
N ARG A 79 -12.97 18.68 -9.31
CA ARG A 79 -12.84 19.63 -10.42
C ARG A 79 -13.97 19.50 -11.43
N GLU A 80 -14.45 18.29 -11.66
CA GLU A 80 -15.52 17.98 -12.61
C GLU A 80 -16.87 18.56 -12.16
N GLU A 81 -17.23 18.40 -10.88
CA GLU A 81 -18.39 19.01 -10.22
C GLU A 81 -18.34 20.53 -10.32
N PHE A 82 -17.16 21.13 -10.12
CA PHE A 82 -16.99 22.56 -10.27
C PHE A 82 -17.23 23.02 -11.71
N ASP A 83 -16.62 22.35 -12.69
CA ASP A 83 -16.77 22.70 -14.11
C ASP A 83 -18.22 22.49 -14.59
N GLN A 84 -18.92 21.45 -14.12
CA GLN A 84 -20.36 21.26 -14.34
C GLN A 84 -21.20 22.42 -13.78
N LEU A 85 -20.83 22.91 -12.59
CA LEU A 85 -21.52 24.02 -11.96
C LEU A 85 -21.30 25.33 -12.74
N VAL A 86 -20.09 25.56 -13.25
CA VAL A 86 -19.78 26.67 -14.15
C VAL A 86 -20.62 26.60 -15.43
N GLN A 87 -20.69 25.44 -16.10
CA GLN A 87 -21.51 25.29 -17.30
C GLN A 87 -22.99 25.60 -17.05
N ARG A 88 -23.55 25.11 -15.93
CA ARG A 88 -24.94 25.40 -15.55
C ARG A 88 -25.17 26.89 -15.33
N ILE A 89 -24.21 27.59 -14.73
CA ILE A 89 -24.28 29.05 -14.53
C ILE A 89 -24.28 29.75 -15.90
N GLU A 90 -23.37 29.40 -16.80
CA GLU A 90 -23.30 30.00 -18.14
C GLU A 90 -24.61 29.80 -18.94
N GLU A 91 -25.21 28.61 -18.86
CA GLU A 91 -26.51 28.33 -19.48
C GLU A 91 -27.64 29.18 -18.89
N MET A 92 -27.66 29.36 -17.57
CA MET A 92 -28.65 30.22 -16.91
C MET A 92 -28.47 31.69 -17.27
N GLU A 93 -27.24 32.18 -17.31
CA GLU A 93 -26.93 33.56 -17.70
C GLU A 93 -27.35 33.85 -19.15
N LYS A 94 -27.16 32.89 -20.06
CA LYS A 94 -27.61 33.00 -21.46
C LYS A 94 -29.14 33.10 -21.58
N ARG A 95 -29.90 32.50 -20.65
CA ARG A 95 -31.37 32.51 -20.65
C ARG A 95 -31.98 33.75 -19.99
N LEU A 96 -31.20 34.45 -19.18
CA LEU A 96 -31.61 35.68 -18.50
C LEU A 96 -31.24 36.95 -19.29
N LYS A 97 -30.39 36.82 -20.31
CA LYS A 97 -30.21 37.81 -21.38
C LYS A 97 -31.33 37.73 -22.41
#